data_AF-A0A819LRA1-F1
#
_entry.id   AF-A0A819LRA1-F1
#
_cell.length_a   1.000
_cell.length_b   1.000
_cell.length_c   1.000
_cell.angle_alpha   90.00
_cell.angle_beta   90.00
_cell.angle_gamma   90.00
#
_symmetry.space_group_name_H-M   'P 1'
#
loop_
_entity.id
_entity.type
_entity.pdbx_description
1 polymer ?
#
loop_
_entity_poly.entity_id
_entity_poly.type
_entity_poly.pdbx_seq_one_letter_code
_entity_poly.pdbx_strand_id
1 'polypeptide(L)'
;MPRHCAECHGSTPNFQVNFCQHCGKTFGTRIHRPTSRKSRPSVVSLPSERIPSGTVHRHHPSVTSKSLRTGLPSSSPSHSSSSYSLKSRPISIERKRRETSHDDSHKRSNSCQYKIICGEYLSSLKWQEVFFNRKHNRCYCNECYPMSCNDTFETGGSTYVIPRNWCRFGLHVDQVRAQTDHIWDQWIITYHGTSAIAAESIVNHRQFLIPGDRCIDGTSIYIHPDHIKDKYEIYTSPTIAYSSLSCYCPAQQFRSKLTNKLYNAQIVLQCRQKPGAFKVQAETVGAGNKRICSVISNDQVEILTTIRAAIVPYGVVIKLTEINRNDY
;
A
#
# COMPACT_ATOMS: atom_id res chain seq x y z
N MET A 1 -21.28 -58.35 23.21
CA MET A 1 -20.34 -58.29 24.36
C MET A 1 -19.18 -59.26 24.11
N PRO A 2 -17.98 -59.02 24.67
CA PRO A 2 -16.78 -58.98 23.83
C PRO A 2 -15.77 -60.13 24.01
N ARG A 3 -14.79 -60.19 23.10
CA ARG A 3 -13.47 -60.82 23.31
C ARG A 3 -12.36 -59.90 22.77
N HIS A 4 -11.16 -60.05 23.36
CA HIS A 4 -9.85 -59.48 23.02
C HIS A 4 -9.42 -59.79 21.55
N CYS A 5 -8.34 -59.31 20.92
CA CYS A 5 -7.25 -58.33 21.19
C CYS A 5 -6.76 -57.79 19.80
N ALA A 6 -5.61 -57.15 19.53
CA ALA A 6 -4.38 -56.83 20.26
C ALA A 6 -3.76 -55.49 19.78
N GLU A 7 -2.51 -55.20 20.16
CA GLU A 7 -1.67 -54.09 19.65
C GLU A 7 -1.12 -54.34 18.24
N CYS A 8 -0.80 -53.26 17.52
CA CYS A 8 0.20 -53.30 16.43
C CYS A 8 0.81 -51.90 16.23
N HIS A 9 2.14 -51.79 16.37
CA HIS A 9 2.89 -50.59 16.00
C HIS A 9 2.93 -50.43 14.46
N GLY A 10 2.88 -49.20 13.96
CA GLY A 10 3.13 -48.94 12.53
C GLY A 10 2.87 -47.52 12.06
N SER A 11 3.95 -46.81 11.76
CA SER A 11 4.09 -45.78 10.70
C SER A 11 3.00 -44.72 10.49
N THR A 12 3.41 -43.46 10.60
CA THR A 12 2.66 -42.26 10.21
C THR A 12 2.21 -42.24 8.74
N PRO A 13 1.00 -41.73 8.47
CA PRO A 13 0.68 -41.07 7.21
C PRO A 13 0.19 -39.62 7.43
N ASN A 14 0.50 -38.74 6.47
CA ASN A 14 0.13 -37.33 6.49
C ASN A 14 -1.39 -37.11 6.60
N PHE A 15 -1.81 -36.33 7.60
CA PHE A 15 -3.17 -35.77 7.67
C PHE A 15 -3.19 -34.33 7.16
N GLN A 16 -3.90 -34.07 6.05
CA GLN A 16 -4.36 -32.73 5.72
C GLN A 16 -5.72 -32.49 6.40
N VAL A 17 -5.79 -31.47 7.25
CA VAL A 17 -7.01 -31.10 7.98
C VAL A 17 -7.73 -29.98 7.21
N ASN A 18 -8.77 -30.33 6.45
CA ASN A 18 -9.61 -29.34 5.78
C ASN A 18 -10.74 -28.87 6.72
N PHE A 19 -10.73 -27.58 7.07
CA PHE A 19 -11.64 -27.00 8.06
C PHE A 19 -12.88 -26.39 7.41
N CYS A 20 -14.07 -26.89 7.75
CA CYS A 20 -15.35 -26.35 7.26
C CYS A 20 -15.81 -25.16 8.13
N GLN A 21 -15.70 -23.94 7.61
CA GLN A 21 -16.04 -22.68 8.31
C GLN A 21 -17.56 -22.42 8.50
N HIS A 22 -18.38 -23.46 8.71
CA HIS A 22 -19.82 -23.28 8.93
C HIS A 22 -20.48 -24.19 9.98
N CYS A 23 -19.85 -25.28 10.46
CA CYS A 23 -20.49 -26.13 11.48
C CYS A 23 -19.54 -26.85 12.46
N GLY A 24 -18.22 -26.68 12.35
CA GLY A 24 -17.26 -27.12 13.38
C GLY A 24 -17.14 -28.63 13.64
N LYS A 25 -17.68 -29.50 12.78
CA LYS A 25 -17.57 -30.96 12.89
C LYS A 25 -16.60 -31.53 11.85
N THR A 26 -15.79 -32.50 12.26
CA THR A 26 -14.92 -33.29 11.39
C THR A 26 -15.69 -34.46 10.80
N PHE A 27 -15.55 -34.67 9.48
CA PHE A 27 -16.07 -35.84 8.78
C PHE A 27 -14.94 -36.49 7.97
N GLY A 28 -14.76 -37.80 8.14
CA GLY A 28 -13.78 -38.57 7.37
C GLY A 28 -14.42 -39.20 6.15
N THR A 29 -13.95 -38.85 4.95
CA THR A 29 -14.31 -39.53 3.69
C THR A 29 -13.08 -40.21 3.09
N ARG A 30 -13.26 -41.46 2.66
CA ARG A 30 -12.18 -42.33 2.17
C ARG A 30 -12.04 -42.16 0.66
N ILE A 31 -10.97 -41.48 0.21
CA ILE A 31 -10.73 -41.26 -1.23
C ILE A 31 -9.90 -42.42 -1.80
N HIS A 32 -10.43 -43.10 -2.83
CA HIS A 32 -9.68 -44.11 -3.59
C HIS A 32 -8.60 -43.46 -4.47
N ARG A 33 -7.40 -44.03 -4.49
CA ARG A 33 -6.34 -43.68 -5.46
C ARG A 33 -6.58 -44.38 -6.81
N PRO A 34 -6.56 -43.65 -7.94
CA PRO A 34 -6.25 -44.23 -9.24
C PRO A 34 -4.72 -44.37 -9.40
N THR A 35 -4.26 -45.50 -9.92
CA THR A 35 -2.86 -45.73 -10.29
C THR A 35 -2.67 -45.57 -11.80
N SER A 36 -1.81 -44.66 -12.25
CA SER A 36 -1.21 -44.76 -13.59
C SER A 36 0.17 -44.10 -13.66
N ARG A 37 1.15 -44.86 -14.17
CA ARG A 37 2.47 -44.36 -14.59
C ARG A 37 2.31 -43.52 -15.87
N LYS A 38 3.18 -42.51 -16.08
CA LYS A 38 3.88 -42.31 -17.36
C LYS A 38 5.07 -41.33 -17.29
N SER A 39 6.21 -41.79 -17.80
CA SER A 39 7.31 -41.09 -18.50
C SER A 39 7.73 -39.65 -18.11
N ARG A 40 9.02 -39.52 -17.72
CA ARG A 40 9.83 -38.30 -17.90
C ARG A 40 10.04 -37.96 -19.40
N PRO A 41 10.17 -36.68 -19.77
CA PRO A 41 10.96 -36.21 -20.89
C PRO A 41 12.35 -35.69 -20.45
N SER A 42 13.24 -35.51 -21.42
CA SER A 42 14.68 -35.32 -21.25
C SER A 42 15.11 -33.86 -21.01
N VAL A 43 16.25 -33.69 -20.33
CA VAL A 43 16.95 -32.40 -20.24
C VAL A 43 17.66 -32.12 -21.57
N VAL A 44 17.44 -30.94 -22.14
CA VAL A 44 18.17 -30.44 -23.31
C VAL A 44 19.20 -29.41 -22.83
N SER A 45 20.47 -29.66 -23.09
CA SER A 45 21.58 -28.75 -22.77
C SER A 45 21.69 -27.66 -23.83
N LEU A 46 21.86 -26.39 -23.41
CA LEU A 46 22.21 -25.28 -24.30
C LEU A 46 23.73 -25.01 -24.23
N PRO A 47 24.38 -24.68 -25.36
CA PRO A 47 25.81 -24.36 -25.39
C PRO A 47 26.11 -22.96 -24.83
N SER A 48 27.31 -22.81 -24.29
CA SER A 48 27.82 -21.56 -23.72
C SER A 48 28.57 -20.73 -24.77
N GLU A 49 28.09 -19.52 -25.06
CA GLU A 49 28.81 -18.55 -25.91
C GLU A 49 29.71 -17.62 -25.07
N ARG A 50 30.89 -17.31 -25.61
CA ARG A 50 31.91 -16.48 -24.96
C ARG A 50 31.69 -15.01 -25.31
N ILE A 51 31.72 -14.14 -24.30
CA ILE A 51 31.82 -12.69 -24.50
C ILE A 51 33.32 -12.32 -24.57
N PRO A 52 33.80 -11.64 -25.63
CA PRO A 52 35.18 -11.16 -25.69
C PRO A 52 35.36 -9.87 -24.86
N SER A 53 36.47 -9.80 -24.12
CA SER A 53 36.83 -8.65 -23.27
C SER A 53 37.27 -7.44 -24.11
N GLY A 54 36.53 -6.33 -24.02
CA GLY A 54 36.91 -5.05 -24.61
C GLY A 54 37.55 -4.12 -23.58
N THR A 55 38.87 -3.91 -23.66
CA THR A 55 39.61 -2.98 -22.81
C THR A 55 39.35 -1.52 -23.22
N VAL A 56 38.84 -0.69 -22.32
CA VAL A 56 38.66 0.76 -22.56
C VAL A 56 39.60 1.57 -21.68
N HIS A 57 40.64 2.15 -22.29
CA HIS A 57 41.45 3.18 -21.66
C HIS A 57 40.60 4.42 -21.35
N ARG A 58 40.70 4.95 -20.11
CA ARG A 58 40.26 6.31 -19.78
C ARG A 58 41.45 7.17 -19.46
N HIS A 59 41.64 8.23 -20.24
CA HIS A 59 42.57 9.31 -19.91
C HIS A 59 42.00 10.16 -18.77
N HIS A 60 42.84 10.43 -17.77
CA HIS A 60 42.66 11.58 -16.88
C HIS A 60 43.15 12.86 -17.58
N PRO A 61 42.48 13.99 -17.31
CA PRO A 61 43.14 15.28 -17.18
C PRO A 61 43.13 15.75 -15.72
N SER A 62 44.31 15.99 -15.18
CA SER A 62 44.50 16.73 -13.93
C SER A 62 44.29 18.23 -14.16
N VAL A 63 43.48 18.89 -13.34
CA VAL A 63 43.42 20.35 -13.27
C VAL A 63 43.77 20.80 -11.85
N THR A 64 44.89 21.51 -11.74
CA THR A 64 45.33 22.21 -10.54
C THR A 64 44.78 23.64 -10.53
N SER A 65 44.22 24.10 -9.42
CA SER A 65 44.08 25.54 -9.16
C SER A 65 44.27 25.86 -7.67
N LYS A 66 44.65 27.10 -7.39
CA LYS A 66 45.38 27.50 -6.18
C LYS A 66 44.46 27.91 -5.02
N SER A 67 44.98 27.67 -3.82
CA SER A 67 44.60 28.30 -2.55
C SER A 67 44.27 29.80 -2.65
N LEU A 68 43.23 30.22 -1.93
CA LEU A 68 43.17 31.54 -1.29
C LEU A 68 42.54 31.41 0.10
N ARG A 69 43.22 31.95 1.12
CA ARG A 69 42.74 32.02 2.51
C ARG A 69 42.03 33.35 2.74
N THR A 70 40.86 33.31 3.37
CA THR A 70 40.38 34.31 4.33
C THR A 70 39.68 33.55 5.46
N GLY A 71 39.63 34.09 6.68
CA GLY A 71 39.25 33.32 7.86
C GLY A 71 38.28 34.01 8.81
N LEU A 72 37.72 33.18 9.70
CA LEU A 72 36.98 33.51 10.93
C LEU A 72 35.59 34.17 10.74
N PRO A 73 34.69 34.10 11.75
CA PRO A 73 34.85 33.47 13.07
C PRO A 73 33.92 32.27 13.33
N SER A 74 34.23 31.56 14.42
CA SER A 74 33.45 30.48 15.02
C SER A 74 32.23 30.99 15.80
N SER A 75 31.07 30.37 15.61
CA SER A 75 29.96 30.40 16.58
C SER A 75 29.21 29.06 16.57
N SER A 76 29.33 28.31 17.66
CA SER A 76 28.66 27.02 17.85
C SER A 76 27.32 27.22 18.57
N PRO A 77 26.19 26.77 18.02
CA PRO A 77 24.97 26.56 18.80
C PRO A 77 25.02 25.19 19.46
N SER A 78 24.86 25.16 20.78
CA SER A 78 24.73 23.93 21.56
C SER A 78 23.41 23.22 21.24
N HIS A 79 23.46 22.11 20.51
CA HIS A 79 22.30 21.22 20.37
C HIS A 79 22.04 20.47 21.68
N SER A 80 21.08 20.94 22.46
CA SER A 80 20.49 20.22 23.57
C SER A 80 19.70 19.01 23.05
N SER A 81 20.35 17.86 23.03
CA SER A 81 19.75 16.57 22.66
C SER A 81 18.79 16.09 23.74
N SER A 82 17.54 16.58 23.68
CA SER A 82 16.44 16.10 24.53
C SER A 82 16.05 14.68 24.15
N SER A 83 16.71 13.72 24.79
CA SER A 83 16.44 12.29 24.65
C SER A 83 15.21 11.91 25.49
N TYR A 84 14.05 11.91 24.84
CA TYR A 84 12.82 11.37 25.42
C TYR A 84 12.92 9.84 25.61
N SER A 85 13.52 9.45 26.73
CA SER A 85 13.60 8.06 27.18
C SER A 85 12.22 7.56 27.60
N LEU A 86 11.48 6.96 26.66
CA LEU A 86 10.27 6.21 26.96
C LEU A 86 10.63 4.93 27.71
N LYS A 87 10.63 5.01 29.05
CA LYS A 87 10.75 3.86 29.94
C LYS A 87 9.56 2.92 29.74
N SER A 88 9.78 1.83 29.00
CA SER A 88 8.81 0.76 28.81
C SER A 88 8.57 0.01 30.13
N ARG A 89 7.41 0.26 30.76
CA ARG A 89 6.88 -0.64 31.80
C ARG A 89 6.03 -1.74 31.15
N PRO A 90 6.16 -3.01 31.57
CA PRO A 90 5.29 -4.07 31.08
C PRO A 90 3.88 -3.88 31.63
N ILE A 91 2.91 -3.61 30.75
CA ILE A 91 1.50 -3.51 31.11
C ILE A 91 0.82 -4.84 30.75
N SER A 92 0.73 -5.73 31.74
CA SER A 92 -0.14 -6.90 31.69
C SER A 92 -1.59 -6.45 31.88
N ILE A 93 -2.28 -6.14 30.80
CA ILE A 93 -3.75 -6.02 30.80
C ILE A 93 -4.31 -7.02 29.80
N GLU A 94 -5.01 -8.00 30.34
CA GLU A 94 -5.83 -8.95 29.62
C GLU A 94 -7.05 -8.22 29.03
N ARG A 95 -6.83 -7.49 27.92
CA ARG A 95 -7.88 -6.76 27.22
C ARG A 95 -8.77 -7.75 26.47
N LYS A 96 -9.82 -8.19 27.18
CA LYS A 96 -11.06 -8.75 26.64
C LYS A 96 -11.37 -8.12 25.28
N ARG A 97 -11.36 -8.93 24.21
CA ARG A 97 -11.57 -8.52 22.81
C ARG A 97 -12.81 -7.63 22.73
N ARG A 98 -12.61 -6.30 22.69
CA ARG A 98 -13.57 -5.39 22.09
C ARG A 98 -13.24 -5.39 20.61
N GLU A 99 -14.00 -6.16 19.85
CA GLU A 99 -14.07 -5.97 18.41
C GLU A 99 -14.41 -4.49 18.19
N THR A 100 -13.55 -3.77 17.48
CA THR A 100 -13.70 -2.34 17.20
C THR A 100 -14.75 -2.15 16.11
N SER A 101 -16.00 -2.43 16.45
CA SER A 101 -17.21 -2.17 15.66
C SER A 101 -17.54 -0.67 15.61
N HIS A 102 -16.53 0.16 15.35
CA HIS A 102 -16.72 1.58 15.09
C HIS A 102 -17.15 1.79 13.64
N ASP A 103 -18.45 2.08 13.48
CA ASP A 103 -19.10 2.57 12.27
C ASP A 103 -19.09 1.64 11.03
N ASP A 104 -19.79 0.52 11.15
CA ASP A 104 -20.22 -0.33 10.02
C ASP A 104 -21.76 -0.34 9.84
N SER A 105 -22.48 0.54 10.56
CA SER A 105 -23.96 0.64 10.53
C SER A 105 -24.50 1.49 9.38
N HIS A 106 -23.66 2.29 8.72
CA HIS A 106 -24.07 3.03 7.53
C HIS A 106 -24.25 2.09 6.34
N LYS A 107 -25.52 1.99 5.90
CA LYS A 107 -26.06 0.98 5.00
C LYS A 107 -25.20 0.85 3.73
N ARG A 108 -24.50 -0.28 3.59
CA ARG A 108 -23.66 -0.62 2.42
C ARG A 108 -24.53 -0.75 1.16
N SER A 109 -24.86 0.38 0.53
CA SER A 109 -25.66 0.40 -0.68
C SER A 109 -24.90 -0.22 -1.84
N ASN A 110 -25.43 -1.33 -2.38
CA ASN A 110 -24.94 -1.94 -3.60
C ASN A 110 -25.48 -1.25 -4.87
N SER A 111 -26.45 -0.35 -4.73
CA SER A 111 -27.06 0.42 -5.83
C SER A 111 -26.53 1.85 -5.97
N CYS A 112 -25.55 2.28 -5.17
CA CYS A 112 -24.97 3.62 -5.27
C CYS A 112 -24.31 3.83 -6.65
N GLN A 113 -24.85 4.77 -7.43
CA GLN A 113 -24.40 5.03 -8.79
C GLN A 113 -22.93 5.48 -8.85
N TYR A 114 -22.49 6.33 -7.92
CA TYR A 114 -21.09 6.75 -7.85
C TYR A 114 -20.12 5.58 -7.65
N LYS A 115 -20.47 4.65 -6.75
CA LYS A 115 -19.70 3.42 -6.49
C LYS A 115 -19.62 2.53 -7.74
N ILE A 116 -20.72 2.43 -8.49
CA ILE A 116 -20.81 1.66 -9.73
C ILE A 116 -19.90 2.26 -10.81
N ILE A 117 -19.97 3.58 -11.04
CA ILE A 117 -19.15 4.24 -12.07
C ILE A 117 -17.66 4.25 -11.69
N CYS A 118 -17.31 4.43 -10.41
CA CYS A 118 -15.94 4.25 -9.94
C CYS A 118 -15.43 2.81 -10.16
N GLY A 119 -16.32 1.82 -10.02
CA GLY A 119 -16.02 0.42 -10.33
C GLY A 119 -15.83 0.17 -11.82
N GLU A 120 -16.64 0.81 -12.67
CA GLU A 120 -16.49 0.79 -14.13
C GLU A 120 -15.12 1.35 -14.56
N TYR A 121 -14.71 2.49 -13.99
CA TYR A 121 -13.38 3.05 -14.24
C TYR A 121 -12.28 2.07 -13.81
N LEU A 122 -12.36 1.50 -12.60
CA LEU A 122 -11.39 0.50 -12.14
C LEU A 122 -11.31 -0.71 -13.08
N SER A 123 -12.45 -1.26 -13.52
CA SER A 123 -12.49 -2.35 -14.49
C SER A 123 -11.87 -1.96 -15.85
N SER A 124 -11.96 -0.69 -16.26
CA SER A 124 -11.35 -0.21 -17.50
C SER A 124 -9.81 -0.23 -17.48
N LEU A 125 -9.20 -0.21 -16.30
CA LEU A 125 -7.75 -0.32 -16.10
C LEU A 125 -7.23 -1.76 -16.27
N LYS A 126 -8.12 -2.76 -16.31
CA LYS A 126 -7.79 -4.19 -16.52
C LYS A 126 -6.88 -4.83 -15.46
N TRP A 127 -6.78 -4.26 -14.25
CA TRP A 127 -6.06 -4.88 -13.15
C TRP A 127 -6.69 -6.23 -12.78
N GLN A 128 -5.89 -7.17 -12.29
CA GLN A 128 -6.37 -8.51 -12.00
C GLN A 128 -7.31 -8.53 -10.78
N GLU A 129 -8.54 -9.07 -10.95
CA GLU A 129 -9.55 -9.19 -9.88
C GLU A 129 -9.04 -9.91 -8.61
N VAL A 130 -8.04 -10.80 -8.74
CA VAL A 130 -7.42 -11.54 -7.62
C VAL A 130 -6.78 -10.62 -6.57
N PHE A 131 -6.43 -9.39 -6.92
CA PHE A 131 -5.92 -8.42 -5.94
C PHE A 131 -7.02 -7.80 -5.08
N PHE A 132 -8.30 -7.93 -5.43
CA PHE A 132 -9.39 -7.17 -4.81
C PHE A 132 -10.25 -8.02 -3.86
N ASN A 133 -10.40 -7.53 -2.63
CA ASN A 133 -11.33 -8.07 -1.65
C ASN A 133 -12.58 -7.19 -1.55
N ARG A 134 -13.61 -7.55 -2.33
CA ARG A 134 -14.87 -6.80 -2.44
C ARG A 134 -15.60 -6.59 -1.10
N LYS A 135 -15.30 -7.40 -0.05
CA LYS A 135 -15.87 -7.24 1.31
C LYS A 135 -15.46 -5.92 1.99
N HIS A 136 -14.35 -5.30 1.55
CA HIS A 136 -13.81 -4.06 2.13
C HIS A 136 -14.04 -2.81 1.26
N ASN A 137 -14.80 -2.94 0.16
CA ASN A 137 -15.19 -1.81 -0.68
C ASN A 137 -16.09 -0.84 0.12
N ARG A 138 -15.75 0.45 0.15
CA ARG A 138 -16.51 1.49 0.87
C ARG A 138 -16.59 2.75 0.02
N CYS A 139 -17.80 3.26 -0.16
CA CYS A 139 -18.06 4.51 -0.88
C CYS A 139 -18.24 5.63 0.15
N TYR A 140 -17.66 6.80 -0.13
CA TYR A 140 -17.70 7.98 0.74
C TYR A 140 -18.37 9.19 0.06
N CYS A 141 -19.16 8.96 -1.00
CA CYS A 141 -20.07 9.99 -1.53
C CYS A 141 -21.17 10.31 -0.52
N ASN A 142 -21.84 11.46 -0.70
CA ASN A 142 -22.88 11.92 0.22
C ASN A 142 -24.08 10.94 0.41
N GLU A 143 -24.35 10.05 -0.56
CA GLU A 143 -25.37 8.99 -0.41
C GLU A 143 -24.95 7.87 0.54
N CYS A 144 -23.68 7.46 0.49
CA CYS A 144 -23.15 6.32 1.26
C CYS A 144 -22.52 6.74 2.59
N TYR A 145 -22.07 7.98 2.67
CA TYR A 145 -21.41 8.57 3.82
C TYR A 145 -21.83 10.06 3.94
N PRO A 146 -23.08 10.33 4.36
CA PRO A 146 -23.65 11.67 4.42
C PRO A 146 -22.92 12.58 5.40
N MET A 147 -23.05 13.90 5.23
CA MET A 147 -22.38 14.91 6.07
C MET A 147 -22.62 14.78 7.59
N SER A 148 -23.64 14.05 8.03
CA SER A 148 -23.90 13.72 9.44
C SER A 148 -22.94 12.69 10.04
N CYS A 149 -22.21 11.91 9.22
CA CYS A 149 -21.15 11.02 9.68
C CYS A 149 -19.88 11.82 10.04
N ASN A 150 -19.01 11.26 10.88
CA ASN A 150 -17.75 11.91 11.28
C ASN A 150 -16.77 12.10 10.10
N ASP A 151 -16.03 13.20 10.09
CA ASP A 151 -14.92 13.41 9.12
C ASP A 151 -13.60 12.76 9.55
N THR A 152 -13.48 12.35 10.82
CA THR A 152 -12.26 11.79 11.40
C THR A 152 -12.54 10.62 12.36
N PHE A 153 -11.54 9.76 12.53
CA PHE A 153 -11.47 8.74 13.57
C PHE A 153 -10.03 8.58 14.06
N GLU A 154 -9.84 8.09 15.29
CA GLU A 154 -8.49 7.74 15.79
C GLU A 154 -8.16 6.26 15.52
N THR A 155 -6.99 5.98 14.95
CA THR A 155 -6.52 4.61 14.66
C THR A 155 -4.99 4.55 14.60
N GLY A 156 -4.38 3.51 15.18
CA GLY A 156 -2.92 3.41 15.24
C GLY A 156 -2.24 4.56 16.00
N GLY A 157 -2.97 5.28 16.87
CA GLY A 157 -2.49 6.49 17.54
C GLY A 157 -2.41 7.74 16.67
N SER A 158 -3.18 7.81 15.58
CA SER A 158 -3.22 8.95 14.67
C SER A 158 -4.63 9.19 14.10
N THR A 159 -4.91 10.46 13.80
CA THR A 159 -6.16 10.91 13.18
C THR A 159 -6.27 10.47 11.72
N TYR A 160 -7.15 9.51 11.47
CA TYR A 160 -7.57 9.12 10.13
C TYR A 160 -8.61 10.11 9.58
N VAL A 161 -8.24 10.84 8.52
CA VAL A 161 -9.15 11.72 7.78
C VAL A 161 -9.94 10.93 6.74
N ILE A 162 -11.27 11.01 6.79
CA ILE A 162 -12.18 10.31 5.88
C ILE A 162 -12.06 10.89 4.46
N PRO A 163 -11.94 10.05 3.41
CA PRO A 163 -11.83 10.51 2.04
C PRO A 163 -13.22 10.81 1.44
N ARG A 164 -13.85 11.89 1.91
CA ARG A 164 -15.17 12.37 1.43
C ARG A 164 -15.20 12.51 -0.09
N ASN A 165 -16.26 12.00 -0.71
CA ASN A 165 -16.48 11.95 -2.16
C ASN A 165 -15.47 11.08 -2.94
N TRP A 166 -14.83 10.11 -2.30
CA TRP A 166 -14.07 9.05 -2.98
C TRP A 166 -14.78 7.69 -2.84
N CYS A 167 -14.37 6.71 -3.65
CA CYS A 167 -14.79 5.31 -3.53
C CYS A 167 -13.56 4.41 -3.38
N ARG A 168 -13.49 3.64 -2.29
CA ARG A 168 -12.43 2.66 -2.04
C ARG A 168 -12.84 1.28 -2.52
N PHE A 169 -11.94 0.64 -3.26
CA PHE A 169 -11.95 -0.77 -3.61
C PHE A 169 -10.88 -1.46 -2.76
N GLY A 170 -11.29 -2.42 -1.94
CA GLY A 170 -10.40 -3.08 -0.98
C GLY A 170 -9.44 -4.03 -1.68
N LEU A 171 -8.18 -4.03 -1.25
CA LEU A 171 -7.15 -4.96 -1.71
C LEU A 171 -7.01 -6.15 -0.75
N HIS A 172 -6.53 -7.27 -1.27
CA HIS A 172 -6.06 -8.39 -0.45
C HIS A 172 -4.72 -8.04 0.20
N VAL A 173 -4.70 -8.05 1.52
CA VAL A 173 -3.49 -7.97 2.35
C VAL A 173 -3.17 -9.37 2.89
N ASP A 174 -1.88 -9.71 2.99
CA ASP A 174 -1.44 -10.95 3.62
C ASP A 174 -1.95 -11.04 5.07
N GLN A 175 -2.76 -12.05 5.37
CA GLN A 175 -3.46 -12.14 6.65
C GLN A 175 -2.54 -12.59 7.79
N VAL A 176 -1.55 -13.44 7.52
CA VAL A 176 -0.58 -13.89 8.53
C VAL A 176 0.25 -12.68 8.96
N ARG A 177 0.79 -11.95 7.99
CA ARG A 177 1.53 -10.73 8.24
C ARG A 177 0.68 -9.69 8.95
N ALA A 178 -0.55 -9.43 8.50
CA ALA A 178 -1.42 -8.43 9.11
C ALA A 178 -1.74 -8.73 10.59
N GLN A 179 -1.84 -10.00 10.96
CA GLN A 179 -2.00 -10.45 12.35
C GLN A 179 -0.69 -10.30 13.15
N THR A 180 0.45 -10.76 12.62
CA THR A 180 1.74 -10.73 13.32
C THR A 180 2.31 -9.32 13.50
N ASP A 181 2.18 -8.45 12.49
CA ASP A 181 2.62 -7.05 12.54
C ASP A 181 1.58 -6.12 13.21
N HIS A 182 0.42 -6.64 13.67
CA HIS A 182 -0.72 -5.89 14.21
C HIS A 182 -1.18 -4.71 13.31
N ILE A 183 -1.19 -4.94 11.99
CA ILE A 183 -1.37 -3.87 10.97
C ILE A 183 -2.68 -3.10 11.14
N TRP A 184 -3.77 -3.77 11.49
CA TRP A 184 -5.08 -3.12 11.56
C TRP A 184 -5.30 -2.28 12.83
N ASP A 185 -4.61 -2.65 13.91
CA ASP A 185 -4.78 -2.07 15.25
C ASP A 185 -3.75 -0.97 15.54
N GLN A 186 -2.50 -1.19 15.12
CA GLN A 186 -1.36 -0.35 15.50
C GLN A 186 -0.86 0.57 14.38
N TRP A 187 -1.06 0.24 13.10
CA TRP A 187 -0.48 1.05 12.02
C TRP A 187 -1.38 2.20 11.64
N ILE A 188 -0.81 3.39 11.43
CA ILE A 188 -1.56 4.58 11.03
C ILE A 188 -2.11 4.41 9.61
N ILE A 189 -3.17 5.15 9.26
CA ILE A 189 -3.68 5.19 7.88
C ILE A 189 -3.05 6.36 7.15
N THR A 190 -2.46 6.10 6.00
CA THR A 190 -1.90 7.11 5.09
C THR A 190 -2.38 6.91 3.65
N TYR A 191 -2.07 7.87 2.80
CA TYR A 191 -2.49 7.97 1.42
C TYR A 191 -1.27 8.20 0.52
N HIS A 192 -1.20 7.53 -0.62
CA HIS A 192 -0.18 7.73 -1.63
C HIS A 192 -0.82 8.12 -2.96
N GLY A 193 -0.60 9.37 -3.38
CA GLY A 193 -1.02 9.88 -4.69
C GLY A 193 -0.04 9.43 -5.76
N THR A 194 -0.55 8.89 -6.86
CA THR A 194 0.29 8.41 -7.96
C THR A 194 -0.53 8.25 -9.24
N SER A 195 0.11 7.89 -10.36
CA SER A 195 -0.60 7.55 -11.61
C SER A 195 -1.22 6.16 -11.55
N ALA A 196 -2.23 5.90 -12.39
CA ALA A 196 -2.85 4.57 -12.46
C ALA A 196 -1.84 3.44 -12.76
N ILE A 197 -0.89 3.67 -13.66
CA ILE A 197 0.15 2.71 -14.03
C ILE A 197 1.12 2.44 -12.86
N ALA A 198 1.51 3.48 -12.12
CA ALA A 198 2.38 3.32 -10.96
C ALA A 198 1.65 2.64 -9.79
N ALA A 199 0.37 2.95 -9.57
CA ALA A 199 -0.47 2.26 -8.58
C ALA A 199 -0.63 0.76 -8.92
N GLU A 200 -0.83 0.42 -10.19
CA GLU A 200 -0.88 -0.97 -10.66
C GLU A 200 0.42 -1.71 -10.37
N SER A 201 1.56 -1.08 -10.67
CA SER A 201 2.88 -1.64 -10.37
C SER A 201 3.06 -1.91 -8.87
N ILE A 202 2.69 -0.96 -7.99
CA ILE A 202 2.77 -1.14 -6.53
C ILE A 202 1.88 -2.31 -6.05
N VAL A 203 0.68 -2.49 -6.63
CA VAL A 203 -0.22 -3.60 -6.30
C VAL A 203 0.32 -4.94 -6.80
N ASN A 204 0.81 -5.01 -8.04
CA ASN A 204 1.42 -6.22 -8.62
C ASN A 204 2.64 -6.68 -7.81
N HIS A 205 3.51 -5.74 -7.42
CA HIS A 205 4.70 -6.02 -6.62
C HIS A 205 4.43 -6.18 -5.12
N ARG A 206 3.23 -5.81 -4.64
CA ARG A 206 2.82 -5.78 -3.23
C ARG A 206 3.76 -4.93 -2.34
N GLN A 207 4.53 -4.04 -2.94
CA GLN A 207 5.57 -3.27 -2.29
C GLN A 207 5.77 -1.94 -3.02
N PHE A 208 6.07 -0.90 -2.24
CA PHE A 208 6.61 0.34 -2.75
C PHE A 208 8.06 0.13 -3.18
N LEU A 209 8.25 0.01 -4.49
CA LEU A 209 9.57 0.03 -5.11
C LEU A 209 10.09 1.47 -5.17
N ILE A 210 11.40 1.65 -5.00
CA ILE A 210 12.09 2.95 -5.09
C ILE A 210 12.98 2.99 -6.33
N PRO A 211 13.36 4.17 -6.83
CA PRO A 211 14.23 4.28 -8.00
C PRO A 211 15.54 3.49 -7.83
N GLY A 212 15.92 2.71 -8.84
CA GLY A 212 17.02 1.74 -8.77
C GLY A 212 16.61 0.29 -8.44
N ASP A 213 15.39 0.04 -7.99
CA ASP A 213 14.87 -1.33 -7.82
C ASP A 213 14.69 -2.07 -9.15
N ARG A 214 14.54 -3.41 -9.08
CA ARG A 214 14.01 -4.23 -10.18
C ARG A 214 12.61 -4.74 -9.86
N CYS A 215 11.75 -4.65 -10.86
CA CYS A 215 10.44 -5.28 -10.93
C CYS A 215 10.54 -6.81 -11.04
N ILE A 216 9.43 -7.52 -10.80
CA ILE A 216 9.33 -8.99 -10.91
C ILE A 216 9.60 -9.49 -12.34
N ASP A 217 9.30 -8.68 -13.36
CA ASP A 217 9.62 -8.94 -14.76
C ASP A 217 11.09 -8.68 -15.13
N GLY A 218 11.91 -8.22 -14.17
CA GLY A 218 13.32 -7.90 -14.34
C GLY A 218 13.62 -6.45 -14.73
N THR A 219 12.61 -5.64 -15.07
CA THR A 219 12.76 -4.23 -15.47
C THR A 219 13.27 -3.38 -14.30
N SER A 220 14.26 -2.51 -14.52
CA SER A 220 14.71 -1.57 -13.49
C SER A 220 13.80 -0.34 -13.42
N ILE A 221 13.49 0.14 -12.21
CA ILE A 221 12.82 1.43 -12.03
C ILE A 221 13.79 2.55 -12.38
N TYR A 222 13.43 3.28 -13.44
CA TYR A 222 14.17 4.41 -13.96
C TYR A 222 14.34 5.51 -12.91
N ILE A 223 15.59 5.93 -12.71
CA ILE A 223 15.92 7.13 -11.93
C ILE A 223 15.82 8.30 -12.91
N HIS A 224 14.84 9.19 -12.70
CA HIS A 224 14.68 10.39 -13.53
C HIS A 224 15.95 11.26 -13.46
N PRO A 225 16.37 11.98 -14.52
CA PRO A 225 17.56 12.84 -14.45
C PRO A 225 17.44 13.93 -13.38
N ASP A 226 16.23 14.46 -13.18
CA ASP A 226 15.91 15.44 -12.13
C ASP A 226 15.65 14.83 -10.75
N HIS A 227 15.83 13.50 -10.59
CA HIS A 227 15.70 12.86 -9.29
C HIS A 227 16.78 13.41 -8.35
N ILE A 228 16.34 13.99 -7.21
CA ILE A 228 17.26 14.54 -6.22
C ILE A 228 18.24 13.44 -5.80
N LYS A 229 19.53 13.68 -6.05
CA LYS A 229 20.59 12.72 -5.76
C LYS A 229 20.51 12.26 -4.31
N ASP A 230 20.63 10.96 -4.10
CA ASP A 230 20.66 10.29 -2.79
C ASP A 230 19.33 10.35 -1.97
N LYS A 231 18.21 10.81 -2.55
CA LYS A 231 16.88 10.78 -1.91
C LYS A 231 15.97 9.65 -2.42
N TYR A 232 16.16 8.44 -1.91
CA TYR A 232 15.32 7.28 -2.25
C TYR A 232 14.21 7.04 -1.21
N GLU A 233 13.25 7.97 -1.14
CA GLU A 233 12.21 8.03 -0.12
C GLU A 233 10.82 7.72 -0.72
N ILE A 234 9.99 7.01 0.04
CA ILE A 234 8.57 6.77 -0.28
C ILE A 234 7.74 7.80 0.48
N TYR A 235 7.02 8.64 -0.26
CA TYR A 235 6.15 9.69 0.29
C TYR A 235 4.70 9.23 0.38
N THR A 236 4.06 9.54 1.49
CA THR A 236 2.62 9.39 1.76
C THR A 236 2.11 10.59 2.56
N SER A 237 0.81 10.68 2.79
CA SER A 237 0.19 11.72 3.61
C SER A 237 -0.85 11.13 4.57
N PRO A 238 -1.05 11.68 5.78
CA PRO A 238 -2.20 11.33 6.63
C PRO A 238 -3.54 11.84 6.04
N THR A 239 -3.52 12.65 4.98
CA THR A 239 -4.71 13.23 4.36
C THR A 239 -4.75 13.04 2.84
N ILE A 240 -5.89 12.56 2.34
CA ILE A 240 -6.09 12.41 0.89
C ILE A 240 -6.07 13.74 0.15
N ALA A 241 -6.35 14.86 0.83
CA ALA A 241 -6.32 16.19 0.22
C ALA A 241 -4.95 16.50 -0.38
N TYR A 242 -3.87 16.22 0.36
CA TYR A 242 -2.50 16.38 -0.11
C TYR A 242 -2.14 15.37 -1.20
N SER A 243 -2.41 14.09 -0.96
CA SER A 243 -2.15 13.02 -1.95
C SER A 243 -2.93 13.20 -3.25
N SER A 244 -4.04 13.93 -3.26
CA SER A 244 -4.85 14.18 -4.46
C SER A 244 -4.44 15.42 -5.26
N LEU A 245 -3.42 16.16 -4.84
CA LEU A 245 -2.88 17.28 -5.62
C LEU A 245 -2.36 16.77 -6.98
N SER A 246 -2.55 17.56 -8.03
CA SER A 246 -2.30 17.16 -9.43
C SER A 246 -0.84 16.79 -9.73
N CYS A 247 0.12 17.34 -8.99
CA CYS A 247 1.54 16.99 -9.05
C CYS A 247 1.84 15.55 -8.58
N TYR A 248 1.03 14.98 -7.69
CA TYR A 248 1.18 13.62 -7.19
C TYR A 248 0.18 12.65 -7.84
N CYS A 249 -1.07 13.10 -8.03
CA CYS A 249 -2.17 12.29 -8.53
C CYS A 249 -2.75 12.91 -9.81
N PRO A 250 -2.08 12.75 -10.97
CA PRO A 250 -2.56 13.26 -12.25
C PRO A 250 -3.91 12.64 -12.60
N ALA A 251 -4.82 13.45 -13.15
CA ALA A 251 -6.14 12.99 -13.55
C ALA A 251 -6.10 12.34 -14.94
N GLN A 252 -6.80 11.22 -15.10
CA GLN A 252 -7.00 10.54 -16.38
C GLN A 252 -8.45 10.75 -16.85
N GLN A 253 -8.65 11.06 -18.13
CA GLN A 253 -10.02 11.14 -18.67
C GLN A 253 -10.65 9.74 -18.80
N PHE A 254 -11.90 9.63 -18.37
CA PHE A 254 -12.69 8.40 -18.42
C PHE A 254 -14.12 8.72 -18.88
N ARG A 255 -14.61 8.03 -19.91
CA ARG A 255 -16.02 8.09 -20.31
C ARG A 255 -16.74 6.85 -19.80
N SER A 256 -17.71 7.05 -18.91
CA SER A 256 -18.58 5.97 -18.45
C SER A 256 -19.49 5.50 -19.59
N LYS A 257 -19.56 4.19 -19.82
CA LYS A 257 -20.54 3.58 -20.74
C LYS A 257 -21.93 3.55 -20.12
N LEU A 258 -22.03 3.52 -18.79
CA LEU A 258 -23.30 3.53 -18.06
C LEU A 258 -24.03 4.88 -18.19
N THR A 259 -23.30 6.01 -18.13
CA THR A 259 -23.90 7.35 -18.17
C THR A 259 -23.57 8.18 -19.42
N ASN A 260 -22.65 7.71 -20.27
CA ASN A 260 -22.05 8.45 -21.39
C ASN A 260 -21.32 9.75 -21.01
N LYS A 261 -21.25 10.08 -19.71
CA LYS A 261 -20.58 11.28 -19.18
C LYS A 261 -19.07 11.11 -19.18
N LEU A 262 -18.36 12.23 -19.30
CA LEU A 262 -16.90 12.31 -19.23
C LEU A 262 -16.48 12.72 -17.83
N TYR A 263 -15.44 12.09 -17.30
CA TYR A 263 -14.92 12.31 -15.95
C TYR A 263 -13.40 12.49 -15.97
N ASN A 264 -12.90 13.37 -15.11
CA ASN A 264 -11.53 13.36 -14.64
C ASN A 264 -11.43 12.37 -13.47
N ALA A 265 -10.68 11.30 -13.67
CA ALA A 265 -10.47 10.22 -12.72
C ALA A 265 -9.11 10.32 -12.02
N GLN A 266 -9.11 10.25 -10.69
CA GLN A 266 -7.93 10.28 -9.84
C GLN A 266 -7.83 9.01 -8.99
N ILE A 267 -6.60 8.52 -8.75
CA ILE A 267 -6.32 7.30 -7.98
C ILE A 267 -5.32 7.59 -6.87
N VAL A 268 -5.68 7.20 -5.65
CA VAL A 268 -4.82 7.23 -4.47
C VAL A 268 -4.79 5.84 -3.85
N LEU A 269 -3.62 5.34 -3.44
CA LEU A 269 -3.53 4.13 -2.63
C LEU A 269 -3.73 4.48 -1.15
N GLN A 270 -4.76 3.90 -0.52
CA GLN A 270 -4.92 3.94 0.93
C GLN A 270 -4.06 2.85 1.55
N CYS A 271 -3.22 3.26 2.50
CA CYS A 271 -2.14 2.47 3.05
C CYS A 271 -2.22 2.39 4.57
N ARG A 272 -1.70 1.30 5.14
CA ARG A 272 -1.29 1.25 6.55
C ARG A 272 0.21 1.49 6.61
N GLN A 273 0.67 2.29 7.57
CA GLN A 273 2.09 2.58 7.74
C GLN A 273 2.57 2.36 9.17
N LYS A 274 3.72 1.69 9.31
CA LYS A 274 4.27 1.23 10.58
C LYS A 274 4.74 2.41 11.45
N PRO A 275 4.23 2.57 12.68
CA PRO A 275 4.67 3.63 13.59
C PRO A 275 6.18 3.55 13.86
N GLY A 276 6.84 4.69 13.96
CA GLY A 276 8.29 4.78 14.15
C GLY A 276 9.14 4.42 12.93
N ALA A 277 8.53 3.99 11.81
CA ALA A 277 9.23 3.65 10.57
C ALA A 277 9.13 4.76 9.51
N PHE A 278 8.94 6.02 9.92
CA PHE A 278 8.80 7.19 9.04
C PHE A 278 9.20 8.48 9.75
N LYS A 279 9.41 9.55 8.98
CA LYS A 279 9.47 10.94 9.47
C LYS A 279 8.24 11.70 8.99
N VAL A 280 7.81 12.68 9.77
CA VAL A 280 6.75 13.64 9.40
C VAL A 280 7.44 14.97 9.04
N GLN A 281 6.99 15.64 7.98
CA GLN A 281 7.48 16.96 7.60
C GLN A 281 6.37 17.85 7.00
N ALA A 282 6.73 19.10 6.76
CA ALA A 282 5.88 20.09 6.13
C ALA A 282 5.65 19.82 4.64
N GLU A 283 4.63 20.49 4.08
CA GLU A 283 4.34 20.50 2.65
C GLU A 283 5.52 21.02 1.81
N THR A 284 5.69 20.45 0.61
CA THR A 284 6.74 20.83 -0.36
C THR A 284 6.18 21.33 -1.68
N VAL A 285 4.86 21.57 -1.77
CA VAL A 285 4.18 22.08 -2.98
C VAL A 285 4.13 23.61 -3.06
N GLY A 286 4.61 24.31 -2.02
CA GLY A 286 4.59 25.77 -1.95
C GLY A 286 3.19 26.34 -1.75
N ALA A 287 2.35 25.65 -0.98
CA ALA A 287 0.99 26.12 -0.65
C ALA A 287 1.00 27.41 0.20
N GLY A 288 2.08 27.65 0.94
CA GLY A 288 2.23 28.84 1.78
C GLY A 288 1.08 28.93 2.80
N ASN A 289 0.40 30.08 2.86
CA ASN A 289 -0.72 30.28 3.79
C ASN A 289 -1.99 29.51 3.41
N LYS A 290 -2.05 28.84 2.24
CA LYS A 290 -3.22 28.05 1.82
C LYS A 290 -3.23 26.72 2.57
N ARG A 291 -4.16 26.56 3.51
CA ARG A 291 -4.36 25.31 4.24
C ARG A 291 -4.87 24.20 3.29
N ILE A 292 -4.15 23.08 3.23
CA ILE A 292 -4.44 21.99 2.29
C ILE A 292 -5.51 21.02 2.84
N CYS A 293 -5.51 20.79 4.17
CA CYS A 293 -6.47 19.94 4.85
C CYS A 293 -7.12 20.67 6.03
N SER A 294 -8.43 20.51 6.21
CA SER A 294 -9.19 21.07 7.35
C SER A 294 -8.81 20.46 8.71
N VAL A 295 -8.12 19.31 8.72
CA VAL A 295 -7.74 18.57 9.94
C VAL A 295 -6.23 18.67 10.20
N ILE A 296 -5.40 18.19 9.26
CA ILE A 296 -3.95 18.12 9.42
C ILE A 296 -3.29 19.49 9.13
N SER A 297 -2.26 19.88 9.89
CA SER A 297 -1.46 21.10 9.59
C SER A 297 -0.60 20.89 8.34
N ASN A 298 -0.38 21.95 7.57
CA ASN A 298 0.59 21.95 6.47
C ASN A 298 2.02 21.56 6.94
N ASP A 299 2.35 21.71 8.22
CA ASP A 299 3.64 21.27 8.81
C ASP A 299 3.76 19.76 9.01
N GLN A 300 2.68 19.01 8.76
CA GLN A 300 2.55 17.58 9.07
C GLN A 300 1.85 16.76 7.96
N VAL A 301 1.64 17.33 6.76
CA VAL A 301 0.98 16.62 5.66
C VAL A 301 1.88 15.66 4.88
N GLU A 302 3.20 15.71 5.05
CA GLU A 302 4.11 14.75 4.40
C GLU A 302 4.67 13.72 5.38
N ILE A 303 4.64 12.46 4.96
CA ILE A 303 5.20 11.32 5.69
C ILE A 303 6.14 10.57 4.74
N LEU A 304 7.42 10.52 5.08
CA LEU A 304 8.48 9.90 4.28
C LEU A 304 9.10 8.69 4.98
N THR A 305 9.50 7.69 4.20
CA THR A 305 10.28 6.56 4.70
C THR A 305 11.23 5.98 3.66
N THR A 306 12.39 5.52 4.10
CA THR A 306 13.33 4.68 3.33
C THR A 306 13.18 3.18 3.68
N ILE A 307 12.35 2.84 4.68
CA ILE A 307 12.27 1.49 5.26
C ILE A 307 11.31 0.64 4.41
N ARG A 308 11.83 -0.44 3.85
CA ARG A 308 11.03 -1.38 3.06
C ARG A 308 10.01 -2.13 3.91
N ALA A 309 8.91 -2.50 3.26
CA ALA A 309 7.75 -3.11 3.88
C ALA A 309 7.09 -2.31 5.03
N ALA A 310 7.55 -1.08 5.34
CA ALA A 310 6.93 -0.23 6.36
C ALA A 310 5.55 0.33 5.95
N ILE A 311 5.15 0.16 4.68
CA ILE A 311 3.87 0.59 4.12
C ILE A 311 3.20 -0.63 3.48
N VAL A 312 1.90 -0.81 3.73
CA VAL A 312 1.05 -1.84 3.12
C VAL A 312 -0.17 -1.18 2.48
N PRO A 313 -0.29 -1.17 1.14
CA PRO A 313 -1.50 -0.70 0.46
C PRO A 313 -2.64 -1.69 0.71
N TYR A 314 -3.82 -1.18 1.09
CA TYR A 314 -5.00 -2.01 1.37
C TYR A 314 -6.28 -1.53 0.68
N GLY A 315 -6.23 -0.43 -0.07
CA GLY A 315 -7.33 -0.04 -0.94
C GLY A 315 -6.91 0.90 -2.06
N VAL A 316 -7.53 0.73 -3.23
CA VAL A 316 -7.49 1.68 -4.34
C VAL A 316 -8.62 2.67 -4.13
N VAL A 317 -8.31 3.96 -3.96
CA VAL A 317 -9.29 5.02 -3.66
C VAL A 317 -9.42 5.91 -4.88
N ILE A 318 -10.63 5.94 -5.44
CA ILE A 318 -10.94 6.55 -6.73
C ILE A 318 -11.85 7.75 -6.52
N LYS A 319 -11.53 8.87 -7.17
CA LYS A 319 -12.44 10.02 -7.33
C LYS A 319 -12.70 10.24 -8.81
N LEU A 320 -13.97 10.33 -9.16
CA LEU A 320 -14.44 10.83 -10.44
C LEU A 320 -15.02 12.23 -10.25
N THR A 321 -14.54 13.18 -11.05
CA THR A 321 -15.10 14.54 -11.16
C THR A 321 -15.67 14.67 -12.55
N GLU A 322 -16.96 14.96 -12.69
CA GLU A 322 -17.60 15.12 -14.02
C GLU A 322 -17.01 16.35 -14.72
N ILE A 323 -16.75 16.23 -16.02
CA ILE A 323 -16.29 17.32 -16.87
C ILE A 323 -17.53 17.88 -17.59
N ASN A 324 -17.96 19.10 -17.25
CA ASN A 324 -19.06 19.70 -17.98
C ASN A 324 -18.56 20.20 -19.33
N ARG A 325 -19.41 20.15 -20.35
CA ARG A 325 -19.05 20.63 -21.71
C ARG A 325 -18.82 22.14 -21.79
N ASN A 326 -19.16 22.89 -20.73
CA ASN A 326 -19.02 24.34 -20.64
C ASN A 326 -17.71 24.76 -19.95
N ASP A 327 -16.88 23.80 -19.50
CA ASP A 327 -15.62 24.04 -18.79
C ASP A 327 -14.39 24.09 -19.75
N TYR A 328 -14.63 24.36 -21.05
CA TYR A 328 -13.64 24.43 -22.14
C TYR A 328 -13.77 25.71 -22.96
#